data_AF-A0A7F8QFA3-F1
#
_entry.id   AF-A0A7F8QFA3-F1
#
_cell.length_a   1.000
_cell.length_b   1.000
_cell.length_c   1.000
_cell.angle_alpha   90.00
_cell.angle_beta   90.00
_cell.angle_gamma   90.00
#
_symmetry.space_group_name_H-M   'P 1'
#
loop_
_entity.id
_entity.type
_entity.pdbx_description
1 polymer ?
#
loop_
_entity_poly.entity_id
_entity_poly.type
_entity_poly.pdbx_seq_one_letter_code
_entity_poly.pdbx_strand_id
1 'polypeptide(L)'
;MAAAAVPLRILRRLCRVLLFLFQFYILSGGESTDIPPYVMKCPSNGLCSRLPADCVECKTNFSCVYGKPVTFDCTVKPSVTCVDQDFKSQKNFIINMTCRFCWQLPETDYECSNSTSCMTVSCPRQRYIANCTVRDHIHCLGELEFKEIREQNTFL
;
A
#
# COMPACT_ATOMS: atom_id res chain seq x y z
N MET A 1 -13.60 -68.52 12.08
CA MET A 1 -13.90 -67.29 11.29
C MET A 1 -14.86 -66.45 12.12
N ALA A 2 -14.36 -65.50 12.92
CA ALA A 2 -15.21 -64.69 13.79
C ALA A 2 -15.50 -63.35 13.09
N ALA A 3 -16.75 -63.18 12.65
CA ALA A 3 -17.25 -61.94 12.09
C ALA A 3 -17.46 -60.94 13.24
N ALA A 4 -16.64 -59.88 13.29
CA ALA A 4 -16.86 -58.77 14.22
C ALA A 4 -18.05 -57.94 13.73
N ALA A 5 -19.23 -58.21 14.29
CA ALA A 5 -20.42 -57.40 14.10
C ALA A 5 -20.23 -56.04 14.80
N VAL A 6 -19.73 -55.04 14.08
CA VAL A 6 -19.67 -53.66 14.58
C VAL A 6 -21.11 -53.18 14.84
N PRO A 7 -21.44 -52.65 16.03
CA PRO A 7 -22.80 -52.24 16.33
C PRO A 7 -23.22 -51.11 15.37
N LEU A 8 -24.29 -51.30 14.61
CA LEU A 8 -24.86 -50.34 13.65
C LEU A 8 -25.02 -48.92 14.24
N ARG A 9 -25.19 -48.81 15.56
CA ARG A 9 -25.27 -47.54 16.30
C ARG A 9 -23.96 -46.76 16.33
N ILE A 10 -22.81 -47.45 16.42
CA ILE A 10 -21.47 -46.83 16.46
C ILE A 10 -21.10 -46.32 15.06
N LEU A 11 -21.38 -47.10 14.01
CA LEU A 11 -21.14 -46.71 12.62
C LEU A 11 -21.97 -45.47 12.25
N ARG A 12 -23.24 -45.40 12.68
CA ARG A 12 -24.11 -44.24 12.45
C ARG A 12 -23.64 -42.98 13.20
N ARG A 13 -23.05 -43.14 14.39
CA ARG A 13 -22.48 -42.03 15.17
C ARG A 13 -21.19 -41.50 14.53
N LEU A 14 -20.29 -42.39 14.13
CA LEU A 14 -19.05 -42.04 13.42
C LEU A 14 -19.34 -41.32 12.09
N CYS A 15 -20.33 -41.81 11.32
CA CYS A 15 -20.72 -41.19 10.05
C CYS A 15 -21.31 -39.79 10.26
N ARG A 16 -22.13 -39.56 11.30
CA ARG A 16 -22.58 -38.22 11.67
C ARG A 16 -21.41 -37.30 12.06
N VAL A 17 -20.48 -37.77 12.89
CA VAL A 17 -19.31 -36.97 13.31
C VAL A 17 -18.43 -36.61 12.12
N LEU A 18 -18.16 -37.56 11.22
CA LEU A 18 -17.42 -37.31 9.98
C LEU A 18 -18.10 -36.28 9.08
N LEU A 19 -19.43 -36.37 8.90
CA LEU A 19 -20.19 -35.38 8.13
C LEU A 19 -20.17 -34.00 8.81
N PHE A 20 -20.26 -33.92 10.13
CA PHE A 20 -20.13 -32.66 10.86
C PHE A 20 -18.72 -32.07 10.72
N LEU A 21 -17.66 -32.87 10.83
CA LEU A 21 -16.29 -32.42 10.63
C LEU A 21 -16.05 -31.96 9.18
N PHE A 22 -16.63 -32.65 8.19
CA PHE A 22 -16.54 -32.24 6.79
C PHE A 22 -17.28 -30.92 6.54
N GLN A 23 -18.48 -30.75 7.11
CA GLN A 23 -19.23 -29.50 7.05
C GLN A 23 -18.50 -28.35 7.74
N PHE A 24 -17.91 -28.58 8.92
CA PHE A 24 -17.06 -27.60 9.61
C PHE A 24 -15.80 -27.25 8.81
N TYR A 25 -15.19 -28.22 8.12
CA TYR A 25 -14.05 -27.98 7.23
C TYR A 25 -14.45 -27.11 6.03
N ILE A 26 -15.62 -27.35 5.42
CA ILE A 26 -16.15 -26.52 4.33
C ILE A 26 -16.49 -25.09 4.81
N LEU A 27 -17.05 -24.94 6.02
CA LEU A 27 -17.37 -23.64 6.62
C LEU A 27 -16.16 -22.86 7.14
N SER A 28 -15.06 -23.55 7.47
CA SER A 28 -13.79 -22.91 7.87
C SER A 28 -12.94 -22.48 6.67
N GLY A 29 -13.26 -22.93 5.46
CA GLY A 29 -12.65 -22.50 4.19
C GLY A 29 -13.16 -21.13 3.72
N GLY A 30 -13.34 -20.20 4.65
CA GLY A 30 -13.57 -18.80 4.32
C GLY A 30 -12.29 -18.21 3.76
N GLU A 31 -12.12 -18.28 2.45
CA GLU A 31 -11.19 -17.43 1.72
C GLU A 31 -11.67 -15.99 1.93
N SER A 32 -11.12 -15.34 2.95
CA SER A 32 -11.22 -13.90 3.11
C SER A 32 -10.57 -13.30 1.88
N THR A 33 -11.40 -12.93 0.90
CA THR A 33 -11.08 -11.93 -0.11
C THR A 33 -10.99 -10.60 0.60
N ASP A 34 -10.01 -10.50 1.49
CA ASP A 34 -9.66 -9.29 2.22
C ASP A 34 -8.91 -8.43 1.22
N ILE A 35 -9.67 -7.75 0.34
CA ILE A 35 -9.12 -6.83 -0.64
C ILE A 35 -8.43 -5.75 0.18
N PRO A 36 -7.10 -5.67 0.16
CA PRO A 36 -6.40 -4.80 1.08
C PRO A 36 -6.74 -3.33 0.76
N PRO A 37 -6.83 -2.46 1.77
CA PRO A 37 -7.38 -1.11 1.65
C PRO A 37 -6.64 -0.20 0.66
N TYR A 38 -5.43 -0.57 0.24
CA TYR A 38 -4.69 0.16 -0.80
C TYR A 38 -5.31 0.00 -2.20
N VAL A 39 -6.03 -1.08 -2.48
CA VAL A 39 -6.59 -1.37 -3.82
C VAL A 39 -7.63 -0.33 -4.23
N MET A 40 -8.39 0.22 -3.28
CA MET A 40 -9.42 1.21 -3.54
C MET A 40 -8.87 2.58 -3.97
N LYS A 41 -7.60 2.86 -3.68
CA LYS A 41 -6.92 4.10 -4.09
C LYS A 41 -6.26 3.99 -5.47
N CYS A 42 -6.13 2.77 -6.00
CA CYS A 42 -5.42 2.52 -7.24
C CYS A 42 -6.36 2.58 -8.45
N PRO A 43 -6.02 3.37 -9.49
CA PRO A 43 -6.80 3.37 -10.72
C PRO A 43 -6.69 2.01 -11.43
N SER A 44 -7.83 1.41 -11.76
CA SER A 44 -7.86 0.16 -12.54
C SER A 44 -7.68 0.46 -14.04
N ASN A 45 -6.88 -0.37 -14.73
CA ASN A 45 -6.62 -0.29 -16.17
C ASN A 45 -6.00 1.04 -16.65
N GLY A 46 -5.34 1.78 -15.76
CA GLY A 46 -4.52 2.93 -16.11
C GLY A 46 -3.17 2.53 -16.70
N LEU A 47 -2.41 3.52 -17.18
CA LEU A 47 -1.06 3.32 -17.69
C LEU A 47 -0.10 3.00 -16.53
N CYS A 48 0.69 1.92 -16.63
CA CYS A 48 1.58 1.49 -15.53
C CYS A 48 2.59 2.58 -15.11
N SER A 49 3.08 3.40 -16.03
CA SER A 49 4.02 4.50 -15.76
C SER A 49 3.42 5.71 -15.03
N ARG A 50 2.09 5.76 -14.86
CA ARG A 50 1.37 6.80 -14.12
C ARG A 50 0.72 6.27 -12.85
N LEU A 51 1.04 5.04 -12.49
CA LEU A 51 0.45 4.40 -11.33
C LEU A 51 1.06 5.01 -10.05
N PRO A 52 0.26 5.33 -9.03
CA PRO A 52 0.77 5.92 -7.79
C PRO A 52 1.80 5.03 -7.09
N ALA A 53 2.70 5.66 -6.33
CA ALA A 53 3.73 4.94 -5.56
C ALA A 53 3.14 3.90 -4.58
N ASP A 54 1.96 4.14 -4.01
CA ASP A 54 1.26 3.20 -3.12
C ASP A 54 0.85 1.88 -3.78
N CYS A 55 0.66 1.90 -5.09
CA CYS A 55 0.13 0.79 -5.88
C CYS A 55 1.22 -0.11 -6.47
N VAL A 56 2.48 0.28 -6.31
CA VAL A 56 3.64 -0.38 -6.90
C VAL A 56 4.73 -0.58 -5.86
N GLU A 57 5.62 -1.52 -6.11
CA GLU A 57 6.79 -1.78 -5.30
C GLU A 57 8.03 -1.68 -6.19
N CYS A 58 8.81 -0.62 -6.00
CA CYS A 58 9.98 -0.34 -6.81
C CYS A 58 11.26 -0.75 -6.09
N LYS A 59 12.18 -1.40 -6.82
CA LYS A 59 13.54 -1.66 -6.33
C LYS A 59 14.34 -0.37 -6.37
N THR A 60 14.26 0.41 -5.30
CA THR A 60 14.99 1.67 -5.17
C THR A 60 16.48 1.41 -4.97
N ASN A 61 17.30 2.16 -5.71
CA ASN A 61 18.76 2.17 -5.60
C ASN A 61 19.17 3.53 -5.04
N PHE A 62 19.70 3.53 -3.81
CA PHE A 62 20.10 4.76 -3.12
C PHE A 62 21.48 5.29 -3.56
N SER A 63 22.20 4.58 -4.44
CA SER A 63 23.54 4.94 -4.90
C SER A 63 23.54 5.86 -6.13
N CYS A 64 22.38 6.44 -6.48
CA CYS A 64 22.27 7.34 -7.62
C CYS A 64 22.78 8.76 -7.32
N VAL A 65 23.14 9.49 -8.38
CA VAL A 65 23.55 10.90 -8.28
C VAL A 65 22.31 11.77 -8.09
N TYR A 66 22.31 12.58 -7.02
CA TYR A 66 21.22 13.50 -6.71
C TYR A 66 20.85 14.39 -7.90
N GLY A 67 19.55 14.49 -8.19
CA GLY A 67 19.01 15.31 -9.27
C GLY A 67 19.16 14.74 -10.67
N LYS A 68 19.74 13.54 -10.83
CA LYS A 68 19.79 12.85 -12.12
C LYS A 68 18.59 11.90 -12.30
N PRO A 69 18.04 11.77 -13.52
CA PRO A 69 17.01 10.77 -13.81
C PRO A 69 17.62 9.37 -13.74
N VAL A 70 16.91 8.46 -13.07
CA VAL A 70 17.30 7.06 -12.92
C VAL A 70 16.09 6.17 -13.19
N THR A 71 16.36 5.07 -13.87
CA THR A 71 15.41 4.01 -14.18
C THR A 71 15.31 3.04 -12.99
N PHE A 72 14.11 2.80 -12.49
CA PHE A 72 13.86 1.80 -11.44
C PHE A 72 12.91 0.72 -11.95
N ASP A 73 13.17 -0.52 -11.55
CA ASP A 73 12.33 -1.68 -11.85
C ASP A 73 11.25 -1.80 -10.78
N CYS A 74 10.00 -1.69 -11.22
CA CYS A 74 8.82 -1.65 -10.36
C CYS A 74 7.89 -2.80 -10.66
N THR A 75 7.33 -3.36 -9.60
CA THR A 75 6.34 -4.45 -9.66
C THR A 75 4.99 -3.94 -9.17
N VAL A 76 3.92 -4.31 -9.86
CA VAL A 76 2.56 -3.95 -9.47
C VAL A 76 2.15 -4.80 -8.27
N LYS A 77 1.57 -4.16 -7.25
CA LYS A 77 1.05 -4.88 -6.07
C LYS A 77 -0.08 -5.85 -6.47
N PRO A 78 -0.30 -6.94 -5.70
CA PRO A 78 -1.38 -7.86 -6.00
C PRO A 78 -2.73 -7.13 -6.04
N SER A 79 -3.65 -7.61 -6.87
CA SER A 79 -4.99 -7.04 -7.08
C SER A 79 -5.07 -5.69 -7.80
N VAL A 80 -3.95 -5.07 -8.20
CA VAL A 80 -3.94 -3.88 -9.07
C VAL A 80 -3.61 -4.30 -10.51
N THR A 81 -4.39 -3.80 -11.48
CA THR A 81 -4.16 -4.04 -12.91
C THR A 81 -3.85 -2.73 -13.63
N CYS A 82 -2.72 -2.71 -14.34
CA CYS A 82 -2.34 -1.61 -15.21
C CYS A 82 -1.98 -2.15 -16.60
N VAL A 83 -2.04 -1.26 -17.59
CA VAL A 83 -1.70 -1.55 -18.99
C VAL A 83 -0.52 -0.70 -19.43
N ASP A 84 0.23 -1.22 -20.39
CA ASP A 84 1.28 -0.48 -21.08
C ASP A 84 0.72 0.34 -22.27
N GLN A 85 1.55 1.09 -23.00
CA GLN A 85 1.10 1.82 -24.18
C GLN A 85 0.47 0.91 -25.26
N ASP A 86 0.87 -0.36 -25.31
CA ASP A 86 0.32 -1.36 -26.23
C ASP A 86 -0.96 -2.05 -25.70
N PHE A 87 -1.61 -1.50 -24.66
CA PHE A 87 -2.78 -2.09 -23.98
C PHE A 87 -2.53 -3.51 -23.42
N LYS A 88 -1.27 -3.88 -23.21
CA LYS A 88 -0.89 -5.16 -22.62
C LYS A 88 -0.79 -5.01 -21.11
N SER A 89 -1.41 -5.93 -20.38
CA SER A 89 -1.26 -6.00 -18.92
C SER A 89 0.17 -6.38 -18.57
N GLN A 90 0.85 -5.55 -17.77
CA GLN A 90 2.20 -5.83 -17.28
C GLN A 90 2.22 -5.86 -15.76
N LYS A 91 3.04 -6.75 -15.20
CA LYS A 91 3.29 -6.84 -13.75
C LYS A 91 4.59 -6.17 -13.35
N ASN A 92 5.57 -6.17 -14.24
CA ASN A 92 6.87 -5.54 -14.03
C ASN A 92 7.06 -4.52 -15.14
N PHE A 93 7.50 -3.33 -14.77
CA PHE A 93 7.74 -2.24 -15.70
C PHE A 93 8.84 -1.33 -15.15
N ILE A 94 9.41 -0.51 -16.01
CA ILE A 94 10.49 0.41 -15.64
C ILE A 94 9.92 1.82 -15.60
N ILE A 95 10.15 2.53 -14.49
CA ILE A 95 9.78 3.93 -14.35
C ILE A 95 11.02 4.83 -14.28
N ASN A 96 10.91 6.01 -14.87
CA ASN A 96 11.94 7.03 -14.80
C ASN A 96 11.55 8.06 -13.74
N MET A 97 12.36 8.18 -12.69
CA MET A 97 12.19 9.22 -11.68
C MET A 97 13.52 9.91 -11.38
N THR A 98 13.44 11.11 -10.82
CA THR A 98 14.64 11.86 -10.43
C THR A 98 15.16 11.32 -9.10
N CYS A 99 16.45 11.02 -9.03
CA CYS A 99 17.09 10.58 -7.79
C CYS A 99 17.06 11.70 -6.74
N ARG A 100 16.10 11.62 -5.81
CA ARG A 100 15.87 12.57 -4.72
C ARG A 100 15.06 11.89 -3.62
N PHE A 101 15.34 12.22 -2.36
CA PHE A 101 14.54 11.74 -1.24
C PHE A 101 13.24 12.53 -1.07
N CYS A 102 12.20 11.89 -0.55
CA CYS A 102 10.88 12.49 -0.37
C CYS A 102 10.89 13.79 0.47
N TRP A 103 11.69 13.83 1.53
CA TRP A 103 11.88 15.02 2.39
C TRP A 103 12.70 16.14 1.74
N GLN A 104 13.25 15.94 0.53
CA GLN A 104 13.99 16.95 -0.24
C GLN A 104 13.17 17.54 -1.40
N LEU A 105 11.91 17.13 -1.53
CA LEU A 105 11.00 17.67 -2.52
C LEU A 105 10.67 19.15 -2.22
N PRO A 106 10.27 19.95 -3.22
CA PRO A 106 9.73 21.28 -2.98
C PRO A 106 8.32 21.21 -2.38
N GLU A 107 7.89 22.25 -1.66
CA GLU A 107 6.55 22.34 -1.01
C GLU A 107 5.36 22.15 -1.98
N THR A 108 5.57 22.23 -3.29
CA THR A 108 4.53 21.95 -4.30
C THR A 108 4.19 20.47 -4.41
N ASP A 109 5.15 19.59 -4.06
CA ASP A 109 5.11 18.17 -4.37
C ASP A 109 4.69 17.31 -3.17
N TYR A 110 4.44 17.94 -2.02
CA TYR A 110 3.92 17.30 -0.81
C TYR A 110 2.90 18.19 -0.10
N GLU A 111 2.05 17.59 0.73
CA GLU A 111 1.06 18.27 1.54
C GLU A 111 1.32 18.01 3.01
N CYS A 112 1.42 19.07 3.81
CA CYS A 112 1.65 18.97 5.25
C CYS A 112 0.42 19.31 6.07
N SER A 113 0.28 18.67 7.22
CA SER A 113 -0.69 19.06 8.24
C SER A 113 -0.44 20.50 8.73
N ASN A 114 -1.53 21.25 8.87
CA ASN A 114 -1.50 22.61 9.39
C ASN A 114 -1.67 22.61 10.91
N SER A 115 -1.07 23.59 11.61
CA SER A 115 -1.29 23.76 13.04
C SER A 115 -2.71 24.27 13.30
N THR A 116 -3.48 23.57 14.14
CA THR A 116 -4.78 24.03 14.64
C THR A 116 -4.66 25.07 15.77
N SER A 117 -3.47 25.22 16.36
CA SER A 117 -3.16 26.20 17.41
C SER A 117 -2.57 27.48 16.81
N CYS A 118 -3.39 28.29 16.12
CA CYS A 118 -2.95 29.59 15.61
C CYS A 118 -2.97 30.63 16.75
N MET A 119 -1.80 31.13 17.15
CA MET A 119 -1.69 32.31 18.04
C MET A 119 -1.48 33.56 17.18
N THR A 120 -2.31 34.58 17.36
CA THR A 120 -2.32 35.80 16.54
C THR A 120 -1.08 36.67 16.71
N VAL A 121 -0.38 36.59 17.85
CA VAL A 121 0.88 37.30 18.08
C VAL A 121 1.75 36.51 19.07
N SER A 122 2.72 35.73 18.57
CA SER A 122 3.76 35.11 19.42
C SER A 122 5.16 35.38 18.89
N CYS A 123 6.03 35.93 19.73
CA CYS A 123 7.46 36.13 19.46
C CYS A 123 8.29 35.43 20.54
N PRO A 124 9.20 34.51 20.18
CA PRO A 124 9.50 34.02 18.82
C PRO A 124 8.33 33.21 18.21
N ARG A 125 8.28 33.13 16.87
CA ARG A 125 7.28 32.30 16.19
C ARG A 125 7.40 30.86 16.65
N GLN A 126 6.29 30.28 17.08
CA GLN A 126 6.28 28.89 17.49
C GLN A 126 6.49 27.98 16.28
N ARG A 127 7.32 26.96 16.48
CA ARG A 127 7.57 25.89 15.51
C ARG A 127 6.80 24.64 15.92
N TYR A 128 6.32 23.90 14.95
CA TYR A 128 5.65 22.63 15.19
C TYR A 128 6.14 21.57 14.21
N ILE A 129 6.03 20.31 14.61
CA ILE A 129 6.34 19.18 13.75
C ILE A 129 5.08 18.88 12.94
N ALA A 130 5.14 19.08 11.64
CA ALA A 130 4.09 18.72 10.70
C ALA A 130 4.34 17.30 10.17
N ASN A 131 3.26 16.57 9.91
CA ASN A 131 3.31 15.35 9.13
C ASN A 131 3.03 15.73 7.68
N CYS A 132 3.96 15.37 6.80
CA CYS A 132 3.93 15.71 5.39
C CYS A 132 3.82 14.44 4.56
N THR A 133 2.90 14.43 3.60
CA THR A 133 2.63 13.31 2.70
C THR A 133 2.92 13.75 1.28
N VAL A 134 3.77 13.00 0.58
CA VAL A 134 4.07 13.25 -0.84
C VAL A 134 2.84 12.98 -1.70
N ARG A 135 2.66 13.74 -2.79
CA ARG A 135 1.56 13.55 -3.72
C ARG A 135 1.68 12.25 -4.51
N ASP A 136 0.55 11.61 -4.79
CA ASP A 136 0.44 10.29 -5.44
C ASP A 136 1.19 10.16 -6.78
N HIS A 137 1.33 11.25 -7.53
CA HIS A 137 1.98 11.26 -8.85
C HIS A 137 3.50 11.47 -8.80
N ILE A 138 4.07 11.64 -7.61
CA ILE A 138 5.50 11.88 -7.40
C ILE A 138 6.14 10.61 -6.87
N HIS A 139 7.21 10.17 -7.54
CA HIS A 139 8.03 9.05 -7.08
C HIS A 139 9.35 9.59 -6.53
N CYS A 140 9.65 9.23 -5.28
CA CYS A 140 10.84 9.66 -4.55
C CYS A 140 11.42 8.51 -3.72
N LEU A 141 12.65 8.69 -3.24
CA LEU A 141 13.34 7.72 -2.41
C LEU A 141 12.95 7.87 -0.93
N GLY A 142 12.73 6.74 -0.26
CA GLY A 142 12.40 6.67 1.16
C GLY A 142 10.90 6.59 1.42
N GLU A 143 10.50 7.01 2.63
CA GLU A 143 9.10 7.02 3.07
C GLU A 143 8.33 8.21 2.47
N LEU A 144 7.11 7.98 1.99
CA LEU A 144 6.24 9.03 1.44
C LEU A 144 5.67 9.94 2.52
N GLU A 145 5.56 9.44 3.75
CA GLU A 145 5.20 10.20 4.93
C GLU A 145 6.45 10.56 5.75
N PHE A 146 6.69 11.85 5.95
CA PHE A 146 7.83 12.33 6.72
C PHE A 146 7.45 13.45 7.67
N LYS A 147 8.33 13.71 8.64
CA LYS A 147 8.18 14.78 9.62
C LYS A 147 9.04 15.96 9.24
N GLU A 148 8.44 17.15 9.19
CA GLU A 148 9.13 18.40 8.89
C GLU A 148 8.80 19.47 9.94
N ILE A 149 9.77 20.31 10.29
CA ILE A 149 9.57 21.40 11.25
C ILE A 149 9.09 22.62 10.46
N ARG A 150 7.86 23.08 10.75
CA ARG A 150 7.26 24.27 10.13
C ARG A 150 7.02 25.37 11.15
N GLU A 151 7.02 26.61 10.69
CA GLU A 151 6.61 27.77 11.49
C GLU A 151 5.08 27.90 11.45
N GLN A 152 4.45 28.30 12.57
CA GLN A 152 3.00 28.53 12.58
C GLN A 152 2.63 29.74 11.73
N ASN A 153 1.63 29.59 10.86
CA ASN A 153 1.09 30.69 10.05
C ASN A 153 0.40 31.71 10.96
N THR A 154 0.81 32.98 10.86
CA THR A 154 0.14 34.12 11.49
C THR A 154 -0.94 34.62 10.52
N PHE A 155 -2.22 34.66 10.93
CA PHE A 155 -3.22 35.44 10.20
C PHE A 155 -2.89 36.92 10.42
N LEU A 156 -2.55 37.63 9.33
CA LEU A 156 -2.43 39.09 9.28
C LEU A 156 -3.70 39.67 8.64
#